data_AF-A0A2A3JTL3-F1
#
_entry.id   AF-A0A2A3JTL3-F1
#
_cell.length_a   1.000
_cell.length_b   1.000
_cell.length_c   1.000
_cell.angle_alpha   90.00
_cell.angle_beta   90.00
_cell.angle_gamma   90.00
#
_symmetry.space_group_name_H-M   'P 1'
#
loop_
_entity.id
_entity.type
_entity.pdbx_description
1 polymer ?
#
loop_
_entity_poly.entity_id
_entity_poly.type
_entity_poly.pdbx_seq_one_letter_code
_entity_poly.pdbx_strand_id
1 'polypeptide(L)'
;MRNLVVLGLVLAAATPLSAQSEKAARCETSAKMVMEAVQARKDGIPLKRTERELRRALDRDTGASLAQWIYGLPEKDLTLDVGRKWEQECLAQ
;
A
#
# COMPACT_ATOMS: atom_id res chain seq x y z
N MET A 1 50.74 10.00 17.13
CA MET A 1 49.83 11.17 17.28
C MET A 1 48.54 10.79 16.59
N ARG A 2 47.64 10.05 17.25
CA ARG A 2 46.56 10.57 18.12
C ARG A 2 45.69 11.58 17.38
N ASN A 3 44.61 11.08 16.78
CA ASN A 3 43.28 11.71 16.85
C ASN A 3 42.22 10.67 16.43
N LEU A 4 41.78 9.90 17.44
CA LEU A 4 40.44 9.34 17.50
C LEU A 4 39.46 10.51 17.58
N VAL A 5 38.69 10.75 16.53
CA VAL A 5 37.45 11.52 16.63
C VAL A 5 36.31 10.57 16.36
N VAL A 6 35.94 9.84 17.42
CA VAL A 6 34.63 9.22 17.56
C VAL A 6 33.66 10.38 17.80
N LEU A 7 33.09 10.94 16.75
CA LEU A 7 31.92 11.81 16.89
C LEU A 7 30.68 10.93 16.75
N GLY A 8 30.23 10.42 17.90
CA GLY A 8 28.90 9.84 18.02
C GLY A 8 27.86 10.90 17.77
N LEU A 9 27.17 10.81 16.63
CA LEU A 9 25.80 11.29 16.52
C LEU A 9 24.88 10.08 16.70
N VAL A 10 24.59 9.77 17.97
CA VAL A 10 23.33 9.08 18.30
C VAL A 10 22.24 10.13 18.10
N LEU A 11 21.76 10.26 16.85
CA LEU A 11 20.49 10.92 16.60
C LEU A 11 19.43 10.05 17.24
N ALA A 12 18.95 10.49 18.41
CA ALA A 12 17.75 9.97 19.01
C ALA A 12 16.64 10.03 17.95
N ALA A 13 16.27 8.86 17.43
CA ALA A 13 15.09 8.68 16.62
C ALA A 13 13.86 8.87 17.52
N ALA A 14 13.54 10.12 17.84
CA ALA A 14 12.22 10.50 18.27
C ALA A 14 11.32 10.50 17.04
N THR A 15 10.97 9.32 16.54
CA THR A 15 9.85 9.22 15.60
C THR A 15 8.60 9.60 16.38
N PRO A 16 7.80 10.57 15.89
CA PRO A 16 6.56 10.90 16.56
C PRO A 16 5.65 9.67 16.50
N LEU A 17 5.25 9.16 17.66
CA LEU A 17 4.37 8.01 17.81
C LEU A 17 3.06 8.17 16.99
N SER A 18 2.66 9.41 16.75
CA SER A 18 1.53 9.83 15.90
C SER A 18 1.73 9.58 14.40
N ALA A 19 2.96 9.63 13.88
CA ALA A 19 3.20 9.31 12.47
C ALA A 19 3.04 7.81 12.18
N GLN A 20 3.36 6.96 13.15
CA GLN A 20 3.18 5.51 13.01
C GLN A 20 1.70 5.12 13.01
N SER A 21 0.87 5.76 13.85
CA SER A 21 -0.58 5.51 13.85
C SER A 21 -1.26 6.01 12.58
N GLU A 22 -0.86 7.17 12.06
CA GLU A 22 -1.39 7.67 10.78
C GLU A 22 -0.98 6.78 9.60
N LYS A 23 0.26 6.31 9.58
CA LYS A 23 0.74 5.36 8.57
C LYS A 23 -0.08 4.07 8.62
N ALA A 24 -0.29 3.51 9.81
CA ALA A 24 -1.11 2.30 9.96
C ALA A 24 -2.53 2.50 9.41
N ALA A 25 -3.20 3.61 9.74
CA ALA A 25 -4.54 3.91 9.22
C ALA A 25 -4.58 4.08 7.69
N ARG A 26 -3.54 4.71 7.10
CA ARG A 26 -3.42 4.83 5.63
C ARG A 26 -3.20 3.46 4.98
N CYS A 27 -2.36 2.61 5.56
CA CYS A 27 -2.13 1.26 5.07
C CYS A 27 -3.40 0.42 5.11
N GLU A 28 -4.14 0.43 6.23
CA GLU A 28 -5.43 -0.26 6.36
C GLU A 28 -6.44 0.22 5.31
N THR A 29 -6.56 1.54 5.13
CA THR A 29 -7.46 2.13 4.13
C THR A 29 -7.09 1.70 2.71
N SER A 30 -5.79 1.70 2.39
CA SER A 30 -5.30 1.24 1.08
C SER A 30 -5.56 -0.25 0.85
N ALA A 31 -5.37 -1.08 1.88
CA ALA A 31 -5.65 -2.51 1.82
C ALA A 31 -7.14 -2.80 1.58
N LYS A 32 -8.04 -2.03 2.20
CA LYS A 32 -9.49 -2.12 1.93
C LYS A 32 -9.81 -1.82 0.47
N MET A 33 -9.23 -0.76 -0.11
CA MET A 33 -9.41 -0.46 -1.54
C MET A 33 -8.92 -1.59 -2.45
N VAL A 34 -7.78 -2.21 -2.12
CA VAL A 34 -7.27 -3.39 -2.85
C VAL A 34 -8.26 -4.56 -2.75
N MET A 35 -8.78 -4.85 -1.56
CA MET A 35 -9.75 -5.92 -1.36
C MET A 35 -11.06 -5.67 -2.13
N GLU A 36 -11.57 -4.43 -2.12
CA GLU A 36 -12.75 -4.04 -2.88
C GLU A 36 -12.55 -4.21 -4.39
N ALA A 37 -11.39 -3.81 -4.91
CA ALA A 37 -11.07 -3.97 -6.33
C ALA A 37 -10.86 -5.45 -6.73
N VAL A 38 -10.27 -6.28 -5.86
CA VAL A 38 -10.20 -7.74 -6.04
C VAL A 38 -11.61 -8.34 -6.07
N GLN A 39 -12.47 -7.94 -5.13
CA GLN A 39 -13.86 -8.42 -5.08
C GLN A 39 -14.65 -7.99 -6.32
N ALA A 40 -14.51 -6.72 -6.75
CA ALA A 40 -15.12 -6.24 -7.99
C ALA A 40 -14.70 -7.10 -9.20
N ARG A 41 -13.43 -7.49 -9.30
CA ARG A 41 -12.97 -8.40 -10.36
C ARG A 41 -13.65 -9.77 -10.26
N LYS A 42 -13.74 -10.35 -9.06
CA LYS A 42 -14.45 -11.63 -8.85
C LYS A 42 -15.93 -11.54 -9.23
N ASP A 43 -16.55 -10.38 -9.03
CA ASP A 43 -17.94 -10.10 -9.40
C ASP A 43 -18.13 -9.84 -10.91
N GLY A 44 -17.07 -9.97 -11.71
CA GLY A 44 -17.13 -9.77 -13.16
C GLY A 44 -17.19 -8.30 -13.58
N ILE A 45 -16.89 -7.36 -12.68
CA ILE A 45 -16.72 -5.96 -13.06
C ILE A 45 -15.53 -5.86 -14.04
N PRO A 46 -15.63 -5.07 -15.13
CA PRO A 46 -14.54 -4.94 -16.10
C PRO A 46 -13.44 -3.97 -15.63
N LEU A 47 -12.20 -4.22 -16.07
CA LEU A 47 -11.01 -3.42 -15.76
C LEU A 47 -11.25 -1.92 -15.87
N LYS A 48 -11.82 -1.46 -16.99
CA LYS A 48 -12.08 -0.03 -17.23
C LYS A 48 -12.99 0.61 -16.17
N ARG A 49 -13.92 -0.15 -15.59
CA ARG A 49 -14.79 0.34 -14.52
C ARG A 49 -14.02 0.42 -13.20
N THR A 50 -13.28 -0.62 -12.83
CA THR A 50 -12.44 -0.59 -11.61
C THR A 50 -11.36 0.49 -11.68
N GLU A 51 -10.68 0.64 -12.82
CA GLU A 51 -9.67 1.67 -13.06
C GLU A 51 -10.23 3.08 -12.81
N ARG A 52 -11.43 3.36 -13.36
CA ARG A 52 -12.07 4.66 -13.18
C ARG A 52 -12.36 4.97 -11.72
N GLU A 53 -12.88 4.00 -10.96
CA GLU A 53 -13.18 4.24 -9.54
C GLU A 53 -11.89 4.38 -8.71
N LEU A 54 -10.86 3.59 -8.99
CA LEU A 54 -9.57 3.72 -8.32
C LEU A 54 -8.90 5.07 -8.61
N ARG A 55 -8.97 5.57 -9.85
CA ARG A 55 -8.47 6.90 -10.24
C ARG A 55 -9.25 8.07 -9.62
N ARG A 56 -10.44 7.83 -9.08
CA ARG A 56 -11.23 8.83 -8.34
C ARG A 56 -10.88 8.82 -6.85
N ALA A 57 -10.62 7.64 -6.30
CA ALA A 57 -10.22 7.46 -4.92
C ALA A 57 -8.75 7.84 -4.68
N LEU A 58 -7.91 7.64 -5.69
CA LEU A 58 -6.48 7.92 -5.71
C LEU A 58 -6.18 8.99 -6.76
N ASP A 59 -4.91 9.13 -7.14
CA ASP A 59 -4.55 9.86 -8.35
C ASP A 59 -4.68 9.00 -9.61
N ARG A 60 -4.55 9.66 -10.76
CA ARG A 60 -4.72 9.06 -12.09
C ARG A 60 -3.77 7.88 -12.33
N ASP A 61 -2.51 8.00 -11.96
CA ASP A 61 -1.48 7.05 -12.35
C ASP A 61 -1.42 5.88 -11.36
N THR A 62 -1.57 6.16 -10.06
CA THR A 62 -1.68 5.12 -9.03
C THR A 62 -2.93 4.27 -9.22
N GLY A 63 -4.09 4.91 -9.46
CA GLY A 63 -5.34 4.19 -9.71
C GLY A 63 -5.28 3.30 -10.95
N ALA A 64 -4.63 3.77 -12.02
CA ALA A 64 -4.45 3.00 -13.24
C ALA A 64 -3.51 1.80 -13.03
N SER A 65 -2.37 2.04 -12.40
CA SER A 65 -1.36 1.00 -12.13
C SER A 65 -1.91 -0.08 -11.21
N LEU A 66 -2.63 0.31 -10.16
CA LEU A 66 -3.25 -0.64 -9.23
C LEU A 66 -4.31 -1.50 -9.92
N ALA A 67 -5.17 -0.90 -10.75
CA ALA A 67 -6.18 -1.65 -11.49
C ALA A 67 -5.53 -2.69 -12.43
N GLN A 68 -4.50 -2.29 -13.17
CA GLN A 68 -3.79 -3.20 -14.07
C GLN A 68 -3.13 -4.36 -13.32
N TRP A 69 -2.49 -4.08 -12.19
CA TRP A 69 -1.90 -5.12 -11.35
C TRP A 69 -2.96 -6.12 -10.84
N ILE A 70 -4.08 -5.63 -10.30
CA ILE A 70 -5.18 -6.49 -9.81
C ILE A 70 -5.74 -7.37 -10.91
N TYR A 71 -5.90 -6.85 -12.13
CA TYR A 71 -6.42 -7.63 -13.27
C TYR A 71 -5.39 -8.53 -13.93
N GLY A 72 -4.09 -8.31 -13.66
CA GLY A 72 -3.00 -9.20 -14.05
C GLY A 72 -2.85 -10.42 -13.13
N LEU A 73 -3.46 -10.42 -11.93
CA LEU A 73 -3.36 -11.56 -11.01
C LEU A 73 -3.98 -12.84 -11.61
N PRO A 74 -3.42 -14.03 -11.36
CA PRO A 74 -4.10 -15.29 -11.63
C PRO A 74 -5.42 -15.38 -10.87
N GLU A 75 -6.46 -16.00 -11.45
CA GLU A 75 -7.77 -16.10 -10.80
C GLU A 75 -7.70 -16.78 -9.42
N LYS A 76 -6.85 -17.80 -9.28
CA LYS A 76 -6.59 -18.50 -8.02
C LYS A 76 -6.06 -17.59 -6.89
N ASP A 77 -5.48 -16.45 -7.26
CA ASP A 77 -4.87 -15.51 -6.32
C ASP A 77 -5.84 -14.37 -5.96
N LEU A 78 -7.06 -14.34 -6.51
CA LEU A 78 -8.12 -13.38 -6.16
C LEU A 78 -8.76 -13.70 -4.81
N THR A 79 -7.99 -13.48 -3.75
CA THR A 79 -8.38 -13.79 -2.37
C THR A 79 -8.23 -12.56 -1.48
N LEU A 80 -8.81 -12.62 -0.27
CA LEU A 80 -8.63 -11.57 0.74
C LEU A 80 -7.16 -11.43 1.19
N ASP A 81 -6.33 -12.45 0.94
CA ASP A 81 -4.91 -12.42 1.30
C ASP A 81 -4.12 -11.34 0.54
N VAL A 82 -4.60 -10.96 -0.65
CA VAL A 82 -4.00 -9.88 -1.45
C VAL A 82 -3.99 -8.57 -0.67
N GLY A 83 -5.10 -8.22 -0.01
CA GLY A 83 -5.19 -7.01 0.81
C GLY A 83 -4.30 -7.07 2.05
N ARG A 84 -4.21 -8.25 2.70
CA ARG A 84 -3.33 -8.43 3.88
C ARG A 84 -1.86 -8.26 3.53
N LYS A 85 -1.41 -8.87 2.43
CA LYS A 85 -0.03 -8.72 1.93
C LYS A 85 0.29 -7.27 1.59
N TRP A 86 -0.64 -6.60 0.93
CA TRP A 86 -0.52 -5.17 0.63
C TRP A 86 -0.34 -4.32 1.91
N GLU A 87 -1.16 -4.56 2.93
CA GLU A 87 -1.06 -3.84 4.20
C GLU A 87 0.31 -4.06 4.87
N GLN A 88 0.78 -5.30 4.90
CA GLN A 88 2.09 -5.66 5.45
C GLN A 88 3.24 -4.95 4.73
N GLU A 89 3.21 -4.93 3.40
CA GLU A 89 4.20 -4.22 2.59
C GLU A 89 4.15 -2.71 2.80
N CYS A 90 2.95 -2.12 2.91
CA CYS A 90 2.78 -0.70 3.23
C CYS A 90 3.35 -0.35 4.61
N LEU A 91 3.11 -1.19 5.61
CA LEU A 91 3.65 -1.00 6.96
C LEU A 91 5.18 -1.09 6.99
N ALA A 92 5.78 -1.85 6.08
CA ALA A 92 7.24 -2.05 5.99
C ALA A 92 8.00 -0.92 5.25
N GLN A 93 7.31 -0.06 4.48
CA GLN A 93 7.91 1.05 3.72
C GLN A 93 8.18 2.30 4.57
#